data_AF-V4AC73-F1
#
_entry.id   AF-V4AC73-F1
#
_cell.length_a   1.000
_cell.length_b   1.000
_cell.length_c   1.000
_cell.angle_alpha   90.00
_cell.angle_beta   90.00
_cell.angle_gamma   90.00
#
_symmetry.space_group_name_H-M   'P 1'
#
loop_
_entity.id
_entity.type
_entity.pdbx_description
1 polymer ?
#
loop_
_entity_poly.entity_id
_entity_poly.type
_entity_poly.pdbx_seq_one_letter_code
_entity_poly.pdbx_strand_id
1 'polypeptide(L)'
;STARTALIKQSVRGLLEKKKVEYGDFKLDQFEDPFLASNVKSISLTDSDMSCSEQKAIDLCEGNLSLHVYQLHEDGPGQEELDEEEMSAASHWLLPSSDFDGLWDNLVFDEDIKGRLLNYATTTMLFSDKKVDSNVISWNRVVLLHGMYVYLIYNVTLFGYETMIKCN
;
A
#
# COMPACT_ATOMS: atom_id res chain seq x y z
N SER A 1 4.59 10.50 14.18
CA SER A 1 4.23 9.95 15.51
C SER A 1 5.32 8.99 15.94
N THR A 2 5.76 9.06 17.19
CA THR A 2 6.80 8.18 17.74
C THR A 2 6.22 7.02 18.55
N ALA A 3 4.89 6.83 18.53
CA ALA A 3 4.23 5.76 19.27
C ALA A 3 4.61 4.38 18.71
N ARG A 4 4.74 3.38 19.60
CA ARG A 4 5.10 2.02 19.19
C ARG A 4 4.02 1.44 18.30
N THR A 5 4.41 0.95 17.13
CA THR A 5 3.52 0.33 16.14
C THR A 5 2.67 -0.81 16.73
N ALA A 6 3.21 -1.56 17.69
CA ALA A 6 2.48 -2.63 18.37
C ALA A 6 1.28 -2.12 19.18
N LEU A 7 1.42 -0.98 19.87
CA LEU A 7 0.32 -0.37 20.63
C LEU A 7 -0.76 0.16 19.69
N ILE A 8 -0.36 0.80 18.59
CA ILE A 8 -1.29 1.26 17.56
C ILE A 8 -2.09 0.08 17.00
N LYS A 9 -1.42 -1.02 16.62
CA LYS A 9 -2.13 -2.21 16.12
C LYS A 9 -3.10 -2.79 17.14
N GLN A 10 -2.74 -2.82 18.43
CA GLN A 10 -3.61 -3.30 19.50
C GLN A 10 -4.84 -2.42 19.68
N SER A 11 -4.65 -1.09 19.75
CA SER A 11 -5.77 -0.14 19.87
C SER A 11 -6.70 -0.18 18.65
N VAL A 12 -6.14 -0.29 17.44
CA VAL A 12 -6.92 -0.43 16.21
C VAL A 12 -7.70 -1.75 16.19
N ARG A 13 -7.09 -2.87 16.59
CA ARG A 13 -7.80 -4.15 16.71
C ARG A 13 -8.99 -4.05 17.67
N GLY A 14 -8.79 -3.45 18.84
CA GLY A 14 -9.90 -3.24 19.80
C GLY A 14 -11.01 -2.32 19.27
N LEU A 15 -10.68 -1.37 18.39
CA LEU A 15 -11.68 -0.53 17.70
C LEU A 15 -12.46 -1.34 16.66
N LEU A 16 -11.79 -2.17 15.87
CA LEU A 16 -12.41 -3.02 14.84
C LEU A 16 -13.33 -4.08 15.47
N GLU A 17 -12.91 -4.69 16.59
CA GLU A 17 -13.73 -5.65 17.35
C GLU A 17 -15.05 -5.01 17.86
N LYS A 18 -15.03 -3.72 18.22
CA LYS A 18 -16.25 -3.01 18.63
C LYS A 18 -17.23 -2.79 17.49
N LYS A 19 -16.73 -2.57 16.27
CA LYS A 19 -17.55 -2.37 15.06
C LYS A 19 -18.16 -3.68 14.54
N LYS A 20 -17.56 -4.83 14.84
CA LYS A 20 -18.01 -6.20 14.52
C LYS A 20 -18.08 -6.55 13.03
N VAL A 21 -18.85 -5.82 12.24
CA VAL A 21 -19.07 -6.11 10.81
C VAL A 21 -19.10 -4.81 10.04
N GLU A 22 -18.32 -4.75 8.96
CA GLU A 22 -18.37 -3.66 7.99
C GLU A 22 -18.58 -4.23 6.58
N TYR A 23 -19.16 -3.43 5.69
CA TYR A 23 -19.47 -3.84 4.32
C TYR A 23 -18.57 -3.08 3.34
N GLY A 24 -17.74 -3.81 2.61
CA GLY A 24 -16.83 -3.26 1.61
C GLY A 24 -15.77 -2.33 2.20
N ASP A 25 -15.20 -1.51 1.31
CA ASP A 25 -14.15 -0.55 1.66
C ASP A 25 -14.70 0.58 2.53
N PHE A 26 -14.02 0.86 3.65
CA PHE A 26 -14.37 1.99 4.49
C PHE A 26 -13.13 2.75 4.96
N LYS A 27 -13.32 4.04 5.22
CA LYS A 27 -12.30 4.92 5.77
C LYS A 27 -12.81 5.61 7.04
N LEU A 28 -12.02 5.52 8.10
CA LEU A 28 -12.24 6.19 9.38
C LEU A 28 -11.18 7.27 9.56
N ASP A 29 -11.65 8.52 9.63
CA ASP A 29 -10.80 9.70 9.86
C ASP A 29 -11.05 10.32 11.25
N GLN A 30 -11.97 9.75 12.03
CA GLN A 30 -12.34 10.23 13.37
C GLN A 30 -12.33 9.07 14.36
N PHE A 31 -11.71 9.30 15.52
CA PHE A 31 -11.54 8.30 16.57
C PHE A 31 -12.03 8.85 17.91
N GLU A 32 -12.81 8.05 18.64
CA GLU A 32 -13.23 8.37 20.01
C GLU A 32 -12.08 8.24 21.01
N ASP A 33 -11.11 7.36 20.72
CA ASP A 33 -9.94 7.15 21.57
C ASP A 33 -8.94 8.30 21.39
N PRO A 34 -8.62 9.07 22.47
CA PRO A 34 -7.64 10.15 22.42
C PRO A 34 -6.26 9.69 21.94
N PHE A 35 -5.88 8.45 22.23
CA PHE A 35 -4.60 7.89 21.79
C PHE A 35 -4.57 7.69 20.28
N LEU A 36 -5.65 7.15 19.69
CA LEU A 36 -5.76 7.00 18.25
C LEU A 36 -5.87 8.35 17.56
N ALA A 37 -6.68 9.27 18.08
CA ALA A 37 -6.84 10.61 17.52
C ALA A 37 -5.51 11.40 17.45
N SER A 38 -4.59 11.17 18.40
CA SER A 38 -3.28 11.83 18.39
C SER A 38 -2.25 11.16 17.49
N ASN A 39 -2.35 9.85 17.24
CA ASN A 39 -1.30 9.06 16.58
C ASN A 39 -1.68 8.52 15.21
N VAL A 40 -2.97 8.45 14.90
CA VAL A 40 -3.51 7.89 13.66
C VAL A 40 -4.30 8.98 12.95
N LYS A 41 -3.96 9.19 11.68
CA LYS A 41 -4.64 10.15 10.79
C LYS A 41 -5.87 9.53 10.14
N SER A 42 -5.73 8.31 9.61
CA SER A 42 -6.83 7.58 9.00
C SER A 42 -6.62 6.07 9.09
N ILE A 43 -7.72 5.32 9.20
CA ILE A 43 -7.73 3.86 9.07
C ILE A 43 -8.59 3.52 7.86
N SER A 44 -8.02 2.80 6.90
CA SER A 44 -8.75 2.33 5.73
C SER A 44 -8.79 0.82 5.69
N LEU A 45 -9.98 0.26 5.58
CA LEU A 45 -10.19 -1.13 5.22
C LEU A 45 -10.35 -1.21 3.70
N THR A 46 -9.52 -2.05 3.09
CA THR A 46 -9.50 -2.28 1.65
C THR A 46 -9.62 -3.77 1.42
N ASP A 47 -10.62 -4.19 0.66
CA ASP A 47 -10.77 -5.58 0.25
C ASP A 47 -9.79 -5.88 -0.90
N SER A 48 -9.00 -6.94 -0.74
CA SER A 48 -8.02 -7.38 -1.75
C SER A 48 -8.68 -8.18 -2.88
N ASP A 49 -9.90 -8.70 -2.66
CA ASP A 49 -10.64 -9.45 -3.67
C ASP A 49 -11.51 -8.50 -4.53
N MET A 50 -10.84 -7.64 -5.30
CA MET A 50 -11.43 -6.80 -6.37
C MET A 50 -12.21 -7.60 -7.44
N SER A 51 -12.14 -8.94 -7.39
CA SER A 51 -12.86 -9.86 -8.28
C SER A 51 -14.32 -10.10 -7.90
N CYS A 52 -14.75 -9.69 -6.70
CA CYS A 52 -16.13 -9.88 -6.25
C CYS A 52 -16.94 -8.60 -6.44
N SER A 53 -17.80 -8.58 -7.45
CA SER A 53 -18.79 -7.53 -7.73
C SER A 53 -19.88 -7.37 -6.65
N GLU A 54 -19.74 -8.06 -5.51
CA GLU A 54 -20.70 -8.06 -4.41
C GLU A 54 -19.98 -7.66 -3.13
N GLN A 55 -20.42 -6.55 -2.51
CA GLN A 55 -19.95 -6.12 -1.20
C GLN A 55 -20.19 -7.22 -0.16
N LYS A 56 -19.16 -8.00 0.14
CA LYS A 56 -19.24 -9.04 1.18
C LYS A 56 -19.17 -8.38 2.55
N ALA A 57 -19.95 -8.90 3.48
CA ALA A 57 -19.82 -8.56 4.89
C ALA A 57 -18.49 -9.12 5.40
N ILE A 58 -17.60 -8.23 5.85
CA ILE A 58 -16.32 -8.62 6.43
C ILE A 58 -16.52 -8.68 7.94
N ASP A 59 -16.40 -9.88 8.51
CA ASP A 59 -16.38 -10.06 9.95
C ASP A 59 -15.02 -9.59 10.49
N LEU A 60 -15.04 -8.49 11.23
CA LEU A 60 -13.85 -7.85 11.79
C LEU A 60 -13.35 -8.53 13.08
N CYS A 61 -14.14 -9.45 13.64
CA CYS A 61 -13.80 -10.21 14.85
C CYS A 61 -13.18 -11.58 14.53
N GLU A 62 -13.73 -12.30 13.54
CA GLU A 62 -13.30 -13.68 13.22
C GLU A 62 -12.42 -13.77 11.95
N GLY A 63 -12.31 -12.69 11.18
CA GLY A 63 -11.48 -12.64 9.97
C GLY A 63 -9.98 -12.58 10.25
N ASN A 64 -9.18 -13.08 9.30
CA ASN A 64 -7.72 -12.86 9.29
C ASN A 64 -7.40 -11.42 8.87
N LEU A 65 -7.51 -10.47 9.80
CA LEU A 65 -7.14 -9.08 9.56
C LEU A 65 -5.64 -8.86 9.81
N SER A 66 -4.95 -8.40 8.79
CA SER A 66 -3.55 -8.01 8.84
C SER A 66 -3.41 -6.49 8.79
N LEU A 67 -2.83 -5.96 9.85
CA LEU A 67 -2.70 -4.53 10.06
C LEU A 67 -1.32 -4.07 9.61
N HIS A 68 -1.28 -3.17 8.63
CA HIS A 68 -0.08 -2.47 8.15
C HIS A 68 -0.13 -1.03 8.61
N VAL A 69 0.80 -0.65 9.47
CA VAL A 69 0.93 0.73 9.95
C VAL A 69 2.06 1.38 9.19
N TYR A 70 1.81 2.56 8.65
CA TYR A 70 2.77 3.31 7.88
C TYR A 70 2.71 4.80 8.23
N GLN A 71 3.84 5.48 8.05
CA GLN A 71 3.96 6.92 8.21
C GLN A 71 4.42 7.48 6.86
N LEU A 72 3.79 8.57 6.42
CA LEU A 72 4.16 9.21 5.17
C LEU A 72 5.38 10.11 5.38
N HIS A 73 6.33 10.05 4.46
CA HIS A 73 7.36 11.05 4.30
C HIS A 73 6.78 12.26 3.56
N GLU A 74 6.86 13.43 4.20
CA GLU A 74 6.49 14.73 3.60
C GLU A 74 7.65 15.37 2.85
N ASP A 75 8.84 14.76 2.91
CA ASP A 75 9.99 15.16 2.12
C ASP A 75 9.70 14.90 0.63
N GLY A 76 9.86 15.94 -0.19
CA GLY A 76 9.70 15.86 -1.64
C GLY A 76 10.82 15.04 -2.31
N PRO A 77 10.85 15.01 -3.66
CA PRO A 77 11.88 14.26 -4.38
C PRO A 77 13.28 14.75 -4.02
N GLY A 78 14.13 13.83 -3.58
CA GLY A 78 15.56 14.07 -3.56
C GLY A 78 16.10 14.01 -4.99
N GLN A 79 17.06 14.88 -5.30
CA GLN A 79 17.70 14.91 -6.60
C GLN A 79 19.03 14.15 -6.53
N GLU A 80 19.25 13.24 -7.47
CA GLU A 80 20.58 12.69 -7.74
C GLU A 80 21.20 13.50 -8.87
N GLU A 81 22.29 14.20 -8.55
CA GLU A 81 23.07 14.99 -9.50
C GLU A 81 24.18 14.15 -10.12
N LEU A 82 24.48 14.38 -11.40
CA LEU A 82 25.70 13.85 -12.00
C LEU A 82 26.86 14.77 -11.66
N ASP A 83 27.96 14.19 -11.16
CA ASP A 83 29.16 14.89 -10.68
C ASP A 83 29.75 15.90 -11.68
N GLU A 84 29.44 15.78 -12.97
CA GLU A 84 30.05 16.59 -14.04
C GLU A 84 29.20 17.80 -14.49
N GLU A 85 27.90 17.89 -14.18
CA GLU A 85 27.02 18.90 -14.80
C GLU A 85 26.09 19.69 -13.86
N GLU A 86 26.08 19.48 -12.53
CA GLU A 86 25.07 20.09 -11.60
C GLU A 86 23.62 19.94 -12.14
N MET A 87 23.38 18.92 -12.96
CA MET A 87 22.10 18.60 -13.57
C MET A 87 21.51 17.39 -12.84
N SER A 88 20.28 17.53 -12.36
CA SER A 88 19.54 16.44 -11.73
C SER A 88 19.24 15.35 -12.76
N ALA A 89 19.83 14.17 -12.60
CA ALA A 89 19.65 13.05 -13.52
C ALA A 89 18.52 12.11 -13.11
N ALA A 90 18.23 12.04 -11.81
CA ALA A 90 17.12 11.25 -11.29
C ALA A 90 16.47 11.93 -10.10
N SER A 91 15.19 11.61 -9.91
CA SER A 91 14.45 11.93 -8.70
C SER A 91 14.25 10.64 -7.90
N HIS A 92 14.54 10.69 -6.61
CA HIS A 92 14.29 9.59 -5.69
C HIS A 92 13.30 10.01 -4.62
N TRP A 93 12.44 9.07 -4.20
CA TRP A 93 11.47 9.29 -3.15
C TRP A 93 11.65 8.23 -2.07
N LEU A 94 11.54 8.66 -0.81
CA LEU A 94 11.44 7.73 0.31
C LEU A 94 9.99 7.25 0.42
N LEU A 95 9.80 5.95 0.28
CA LEU A 95 8.48 5.33 0.44
C LEU A 95 8.25 4.92 1.89
N PRO A 96 7.02 5.09 2.42
CA PRO A 96 5.84 5.67 1.77
C PRO A 96 5.92 7.20 1.70
N SER A 97 5.72 7.81 0.53
CA SER A 97 5.76 9.28 0.34
C SER A 97 4.35 9.87 0.25
N SER A 98 4.18 11.08 0.80
CA SER A 98 2.94 11.84 0.71
C SER A 98 2.56 12.22 -0.73
N ASP A 99 3.53 12.32 -1.64
CA ASP A 99 3.30 12.63 -3.06
C ASP A 99 2.47 11.55 -3.78
N PHE A 100 2.53 10.30 -3.29
CA PHE A 100 1.84 9.16 -3.89
C PHE A 100 0.58 8.74 -3.13
N ASP A 101 0.27 9.41 -2.01
CA ASP A 101 -0.88 9.09 -1.18
C ASP A 101 -2.20 9.37 -1.94
N GLY A 102 -3.09 8.38 -2.02
CA GLY A 102 -4.35 8.47 -2.74
C GLY A 102 -4.24 8.42 -4.27
N LEU A 103 -3.03 8.43 -4.84
CA LEU A 103 -2.86 8.32 -6.30
C LEU A 103 -3.43 6.98 -6.83
N TRP A 104 -3.21 5.89 -6.11
CA TRP A 104 -3.71 4.56 -6.45
C TRP A 104 -5.24 4.48 -6.55
N ASP A 105 -5.95 5.17 -5.66
CA ASP A 105 -7.42 5.19 -5.62
C ASP A 105 -7.99 6.02 -6.77
N ASN A 106 -7.28 7.11 -7.16
CA ASN A 106 -7.65 7.98 -8.26
C ASN A 106 -7.46 7.35 -9.65
N LEU A 107 -6.63 6.31 -9.76
CA LEU A 107 -6.43 5.58 -11.02
C LEU A 107 -7.62 4.67 -11.28
N VAL A 108 -8.47 5.07 -12.23
CA VAL A 108 -9.63 4.28 -12.69
C VAL A 108 -9.30 3.68 -14.06
N PHE A 109 -9.37 2.35 -14.15
CA PHE A 109 -9.20 1.60 -15.38
C PHE A 109 -10.46 0.78 -15.65
N ASP A 110 -10.81 0.60 -16.92
CA ASP A 110 -11.98 -0.21 -17.32
C ASP A 110 -11.76 -1.71 -17.05
N GLU A 111 -10.50 -2.14 -17.08
CA GLU A 111 -10.08 -3.49 -16.73
C GLU A 111 -9.48 -3.53 -15.32
N ASP A 112 -9.48 -4.70 -14.67
CA ASP A 112 -8.79 -4.92 -13.39
C ASP A 112 -7.26 -4.99 -13.54
N ILE A 113 -6.67 -3.92 -14.05
CA ILE A 113 -5.22 -3.76 -14.22
C ILE A 113 -4.57 -3.63 -12.84
N LYS A 114 -5.21 -2.93 -11.91
CA LYS A 114 -4.72 -2.70 -10.54
C LYS A 114 -4.55 -4.01 -9.77
N GLY A 115 -5.59 -4.85 -9.72
CA GLY A 115 -5.53 -6.15 -9.06
C GLY A 115 -4.51 -7.07 -9.69
N ARG A 116 -4.46 -7.15 -11.03
CA ARG A 116 -3.47 -7.98 -11.75
C ARG A 116 -2.03 -7.53 -11.49
N LEU A 117 -1.76 -6.23 -11.54
CA LEU A 117 -0.43 -5.69 -11.29
C LEU A 117 0.02 -5.95 -9.85
N LEU A 118 -0.89 -5.74 -8.90
CA LEU A 118 -0.62 -6.00 -7.49
C LEU A 118 -0.35 -7.49 -7.22
N ASN A 119 -1.20 -8.37 -7.74
CA ASN A 119 -1.02 -9.82 -7.61
C ASN A 119 0.30 -10.28 -8.22
N TYR A 120 0.67 -9.72 -9.39
CA TYR A 120 1.97 -9.99 -10.01
C TYR A 120 3.12 -9.55 -9.10
N ALA A 121 3.10 -8.33 -8.58
CA ALA A 121 4.14 -7.80 -7.71
C ALA A 121 4.27 -8.60 -6.40
N THR A 122 3.15 -8.91 -5.73
CA THR A 122 3.13 -9.70 -4.49
C THR A 122 3.66 -11.11 -4.71
N THR A 123 3.23 -11.78 -5.78
CA THR A 123 3.71 -13.13 -6.12
C THR A 123 5.19 -13.12 -6.48
N THR A 124 5.63 -12.12 -7.25
CA THR A 124 7.03 -11.86 -7.61
C THR A 124 7.89 -11.69 -6.35
N MET A 125 7.44 -10.88 -5.39
CA MET A 125 8.14 -10.69 -4.12
C MET A 125 8.19 -11.97 -3.29
N LEU A 126 7.08 -12.72 -3.22
CA LEU A 126 7.01 -14.00 -2.53
C LEU A 126 7.97 -15.03 -3.12
N PHE A 127 8.07 -15.14 -4.44
CA PHE A 127 9.03 -16.03 -5.11
C PHE A 127 10.48 -15.59 -4.87
N SER A 128 10.73 -14.28 -4.83
CA SER A 128 12.04 -13.73 -4.45
C SER A 128 12.44 -14.16 -3.05
N ASP A 129 11.53 -14.03 -2.08
CA ASP A 129 11.78 -14.36 -0.67
C ASP A 129 12.02 -15.86 -0.48
N LYS A 130 11.29 -16.70 -1.24
CA LYS A 130 11.50 -18.16 -1.28
C LYS A 130 12.73 -18.60 -2.08
N LYS A 131 13.51 -17.67 -2.65
CA LYS A 131 14.72 -17.94 -3.47
C LYS A 131 14.47 -18.97 -4.57
N VAL A 132 13.32 -18.87 -5.24
CA VAL A 132 12.98 -19.75 -6.36
C VAL A 132 14.00 -19.56 -7.47
N ASP A 133 14.55 -20.67 -7.97
CA ASP A 133 15.53 -20.67 -9.05
C ASP A 133 14.87 -20.17 -10.35
N SER A 134 15.37 -19.05 -10.87
CA SER A 134 14.89 -18.41 -12.11
C SER A 134 15.10 -19.27 -13.35
N ASN A 135 15.94 -20.31 -13.27
CA ASN A 135 16.15 -21.26 -14.37
C ASN A 135 15.07 -22.36 -14.42
N VAL A 136 14.38 -22.62 -13.31
CA VAL A 136 13.28 -23.60 -13.25
C VAL A 136 11.94 -22.92 -13.48
N ILE A 137 11.76 -21.72 -12.93
CA ILE A 137 10.58 -20.88 -13.15
C ILE A 137 11.06 -19.54 -13.69
N SER A 138 10.79 -19.24 -14.95
CA SER A 138 11.16 -17.96 -15.55
C SER A 138 10.28 -16.84 -14.99
N TRP A 139 10.84 -16.01 -14.11
CA TRP A 139 10.18 -14.82 -13.59
C TRP A 139 11.12 -13.62 -13.74
N ASN A 140 10.71 -12.64 -14.57
CA ASN A 140 11.46 -11.41 -14.77
C ASN A 140 10.87 -10.33 -13.87
N ARG A 141 11.70 -9.66 -13.06
CA ARG A 141 11.29 -8.55 -12.16
C ARG A 141 10.91 -7.27 -12.91
N VAL A 142 10.49 -7.38 -14.16
CA VAL A 142 10.19 -6.27 -15.06
C VAL A 142 8.69 -6.23 -15.29
N VAL A 143 8.10 -5.08 -15.05
CA VAL A 143 6.74 -4.76 -15.45
C VAL A 143 6.82 -3.76 -16.61
N LEU A 144 6.18 -4.08 -17.74
CA LEU A 144 6.03 -3.16 -18.86
C LEU A 144 4.58 -2.67 -18.91
N LEU A 145 4.38 -1.40 -18.61
CA LEU A 145 3.10 -0.73 -18.80
C LEU A 145 3.20 0.09 -20.10
N HIS A 146 2.34 -0.20 -21.07
CA HIS A 146 2.26 0.53 -22.34
C HIS A 146 0.82 1.00 -22.59
N GLY A 147 0.68 2.24 -23.05
CA GLY A 147 -0.61 2.83 -23.41
C GLY A 147 -0.43 3.82 -24.55
N MET A 148 -1.54 4.25 -25.16
CA MET A 148 -1.52 5.22 -26.27
C MET A 148 -0.98 6.60 -25.86
N TYR A 149 -0.78 6.82 -24.54
CA TYR A 149 -0.06 7.96 -23.99
C TYR A 149 0.96 7.46 -22.94
N VAL A 150 2.24 7.68 -23.23
CA VAL A 150 3.42 7.57 -22.35
C VAL A 150 3.91 6.14 -22.03
N TYR A 151 5.17 5.86 -22.39
CA TYR A 151 5.96 4.71 -21.92
C TYR A 151 6.68 5.10 -20.62
N LEU A 152 6.45 4.38 -19.52
CA LEU A 152 7.26 4.48 -18.29
C LEU A 152 7.74 3.09 -17.89
N ILE A 153 9.05 2.88 -17.89
CA ILE A 153 9.70 1.70 -17.33
C ILE A 153 10.00 2.02 -15.87
N TYR A 154 9.31 1.36 -14.93
CA TYR A 154 9.59 1.51 -13.50
C TYR A 154 10.44 0.34 -12.99
N ASN A 155 11.50 0.64 -12.24
CA ASN A 155 12.19 -0.33 -11.38
C ASN A 155 11.35 -0.47 -10.09
N VAL A 156 10.60 -1.57 -9.99
CA VAL A 156 9.64 -1.78 -8.89
C VAL A 156 10.36 -2.37 -7.68
N THR A 157 10.48 -1.57 -6.62
CA THR A 157 10.60 -2.06 -5.24
C THR A 157 9.27 -1.72 -4.56
N LEU A 158 8.42 -2.72 -4.31
CA LEU A 158 7.10 -2.50 -3.70
C LEU A 158 6.85 -3.44 -2.51
N PHE A 159 6.36 -2.85 -1.42
CA PHE A 159 5.84 -3.53 -0.23
C PHE A 159 4.39 -3.98 -0.49
N GLY A 160 4.04 -5.19 -0.03
CA GLY A 160 2.69 -5.76 -0.10
C GLY A 160 1.68 -5.06 0.80
N TYR A 161 0.39 -5.14 0.45
CA TYR A 161 -0.72 -4.47 1.13
C TYR A 161 -1.74 -5.45 1.69
N GLU A 162 -2.17 -5.16 2.91
CA GLU A 162 -3.41 -5.48 3.65
C GLU A 162 -3.59 -4.35 4.70
N THR A 163 -4.74 -4.25 5.38
CA THR A 163 -5.28 -3.07 6.14
C THR A 163 -4.29 -1.94 6.50
N MET A 164 -4.41 -0.81 5.82
CA MET A 164 -3.53 0.35 5.93
C MET A 164 -3.96 1.33 7.05
N ILE A 165 -3.10 1.48 8.07
CA ILE A 165 -3.22 2.44 9.17
C ILE A 165 -2.21 3.55 8.94
N LYS A 166 -2.72 4.75 8.68
CA LYS A 166 -1.92 5.95 8.43
C LYS A 166 -1.63 6.66 9.75
N CYS A 167 -0.37 6.71 10.15
CA CYS A 167 0.07 7.50 11.29
C CYS A 167 0.52 8.91 10.89
N ASN A 168 0.32 9.87 11.79
CA ASN A 168 1.07 11.15 11.76
C ASN A 168 2.57 10.86 11.96
#